data_AF-A0A485CM74-F1
#
_entry.id   AF-A0A485CM74-F1
#
_cell.length_a   1.000
_cell.length_b   1.000
_cell.length_c   1.000
_cell.angle_alpha   90.00
_cell.angle_beta   90.00
_cell.angle_gamma   90.00
#
_symmetry.space_group_name_H-M   'P 1'
#
loop_
_entity.id
_entity.type
_entity.pdbx_description
1 polymer ?
#
loop_
_entity_poly.entity_id
_entity_poly.type
_entity_poly.pdbx_seq_one_letter_code
_entity_poly.pdbx_strand_id
1 'polypeptide(L)'
;MVFTLFSADGDQGFPGALQATATYRLTDDNRISIEYRATVDKACPVNLTNHVYFNLDGAQTDVRHHTLQLLADAYLPVDSSGIPHEVLKDVTGTSFDFRKPKTVVRDFLSDADQQKVNGYDHGFLLQAKGDASQAVAHVWVSG
;
A
#
# COMPACT_ATOMS: atom_id res chain seq x y z
N MET A 1 -1.76 21.42 4.25
CA MET A 1 -1.17 21.87 2.97
C MET A 1 -1.96 21.25 1.82
N VAL A 2 -2.19 22.00 0.73
CA VAL A 2 -2.89 21.52 -0.47
C VAL A 2 -1.95 21.65 -1.66
N PHE A 3 -1.82 20.58 -2.43
CA PHE A 3 -1.12 20.57 -3.72
C PHE A 3 -2.12 20.33 -4.85
N THR A 4 -1.88 20.94 -6.00
CA THR A 4 -2.73 20.82 -7.19
C THR A 4 -1.87 20.45 -8.39
N LEU A 5 -2.39 19.58 -9.24
CA LEU A 5 -1.80 19.20 -10.52
C LEU A 5 -2.87 19.30 -11.61
N PHE A 6 -2.46 19.80 -12.78
CA PHE A 6 -3.21 19.66 -14.03
C PHE A 6 -2.39 18.78 -14.98
N SER A 7 -3.02 17.75 -15.52
CA SER A 7 -2.47 16.85 -16.54
C SER A 7 -3.36 16.95 -17.77
N ALA A 8 -2.77 17.31 -18.90
CA ALA A 8 -3.52 17.58 -20.13
C ALA A 8 -4.00 16.28 -20.79
N ASP A 9 -5.02 16.38 -21.64
CA ASP A 9 -5.49 15.26 -22.48
C ASP A 9 -4.33 14.63 -23.26
N GLY A 10 -4.14 13.31 -23.10
CA GLY A 10 -3.08 12.54 -23.73
C GLY A 10 -1.75 12.50 -22.95
N ASP A 11 -1.63 13.19 -21.81
CA ASP A 11 -0.42 13.14 -20.98
C ASP A 11 -0.18 11.72 -20.44
N GLN A 12 1.06 11.24 -20.60
CA GLN A 12 1.46 9.84 -20.39
C GLN A 12 0.57 8.79 -21.09
N GLY A 13 -0.22 9.20 -22.11
CA GLY A 13 -1.15 8.35 -22.84
C GLY A 13 -2.55 8.21 -22.23
N PHE A 14 -2.88 8.93 -21.15
CA PHE A 14 -4.21 8.88 -20.54
C PHE A 14 -5.21 9.84 -21.24
N PRO A 15 -6.46 9.40 -21.48
CA PRO A 15 -7.47 10.26 -22.12
C PRO A 15 -8.04 11.29 -21.14
N GLY A 16 -8.44 12.45 -21.66
CA GLY A 16 -9.07 13.52 -20.90
C GLY A 16 -8.09 14.37 -20.10
N ALA A 17 -8.45 15.63 -19.88
CA ALA A 17 -7.73 16.50 -18.97
C ALA A 17 -8.08 16.14 -17.52
N LEU A 18 -7.07 15.93 -16.69
CA LEU A 18 -7.19 15.64 -15.26
C LEU A 18 -6.81 16.87 -14.44
N GLN A 19 -7.66 17.24 -13.50
CA GLN A 19 -7.29 18.13 -12.40
C GLN A 19 -7.32 17.33 -11.09
N ALA A 20 -6.18 17.26 -10.40
CA ALA A 20 -6.03 16.52 -9.17
C ALA A 20 -5.55 17.42 -8.02
N THR A 21 -5.99 17.12 -6.80
CA THR A 21 -5.47 17.74 -5.58
C THR A 21 -5.10 16.68 -4.55
N ALA A 22 -4.06 16.95 -3.78
CA ALA A 22 -3.65 16.18 -2.63
C ALA A 22 -3.59 17.10 -1.39
N THR A 23 -4.44 16.83 -0.40
CA THR A 23 -4.51 17.62 0.82
C THR A 23 -3.93 16.83 1.98
N TYR A 24 -2.87 17.37 2.58
CA TYR A 24 -2.21 16.82 3.77
C TYR A 24 -2.62 17.63 4.99
N ARG A 25 -3.09 16.94 6.04
CA ARG A 25 -3.47 17.54 7.33
C ARG A 25 -2.79 16.78 8.46
N LEU A 26 -2.04 17.50 9.29
CA LEU A 26 -1.62 17.02 10.61
C LEU A 26 -2.67 17.47 11.61
N THR A 27 -3.20 16.54 12.41
CA THR A 27 -4.23 16.81 13.41
C THR A 27 -3.65 16.68 14.83
N ASP A 28 -4.32 17.30 15.81
CA ASP A 28 -3.85 17.37 17.20
C ASP A 28 -3.71 16.00 17.89
N ASP A 29 -4.36 14.97 17.36
CA ASP A 29 -4.26 13.56 17.75
C ASP A 29 -3.12 12.80 17.07
N ASN A 30 -2.08 13.51 16.58
CA ASN A 30 -0.90 12.96 15.90
C ASN A 30 -1.19 12.11 14.65
N ARG A 31 -2.27 12.45 13.92
CA ARG A 31 -2.62 11.79 12.66
C ARG A 31 -2.22 12.65 11.46
N ILE A 32 -1.67 11.99 10.45
CA ILE A 32 -1.53 12.57 9.11
C ILE A 32 -2.68 12.02 8.26
N SER A 33 -3.58 12.89 7.83
CA SER A 33 -4.65 12.58 6.87
C SER A 33 -4.23 13.05 5.47
N ILE A 34 -4.43 12.19 4.48
CA ILE A 34 -4.22 12.49 3.06
C ILE A 34 -5.54 12.33 2.34
N GLU A 35 -5.99 13.37 1.66
CA GLU A 35 -7.20 13.38 0.85
C GLU A 35 -6.84 13.67 -0.61
N TYR A 36 -7.25 12.79 -1.51
CA TYR A 36 -7.10 12.96 -2.95
C TYR A 36 -8.44 13.32 -3.58
N ARG A 37 -8.46 14.31 -4.47
CA ARG A 37 -9.60 14.59 -5.34
C ARG A 37 -9.12 14.69 -6.76
N ALA A 38 -9.88 14.12 -7.69
CA ALA A 38 -9.59 14.14 -9.11
C ALA A 38 -10.88 14.37 -9.90
N THR A 39 -10.80 15.20 -10.93
CA THR A 39 -11.88 15.41 -11.91
C THR A 39 -11.30 15.28 -13.31
N VAL A 40 -12.03 14.59 -14.19
CA VAL A 40 -11.66 14.34 -15.58
C VAL A 40 -12.80 14.78 -16.50
N ASP A 41 -12.46 15.29 -17.68
CA ASP A 41 -13.44 15.75 -18.68
C ASP A 41 -13.85 14.66 -19.70
N LYS A 42 -13.16 13.51 -19.68
CA LYS A 42 -13.47 12.31 -20.45
C LYS A 42 -13.35 11.08 -19.55
N ALA A 43 -13.91 9.95 -19.98
CA ALA A 43 -13.73 8.67 -19.30
C ALA A 43 -12.23 8.33 -19.21
N CYS A 44 -11.68 8.34 -18.01
CA CYS A 44 -10.27 8.16 -17.73
C CYS A 44 -10.09 7.38 -16.41
N PRO A 45 -9.27 6.32 -16.36
CA PRO A 45 -8.99 5.62 -15.13
C PRO A 45 -8.11 6.50 -14.21
N VAL A 46 -8.50 6.61 -12.94
CA VAL A 46 -7.71 7.33 -11.92
C VAL A 46 -7.65 6.47 -10.65
N ASN A 47 -6.43 6.14 -10.22
CA ASN A 47 -6.17 5.42 -8.98
C ASN A 47 -4.89 5.97 -8.34
N LEU A 48 -5.06 6.83 -7.33
CA LEU A 48 -3.96 7.56 -6.69
C LEU A 48 -3.60 6.91 -5.35
N THR A 49 -2.32 6.99 -4.97
CA THR A 49 -1.83 6.46 -3.70
C THR A 49 -0.75 7.37 -3.09
N ASN A 50 -0.32 7.04 -1.88
CA ASN A 50 0.82 7.64 -1.22
C ASN A 50 1.98 6.62 -1.15
N HIS A 51 3.20 7.06 -1.47
CA HIS A 51 4.38 6.20 -1.54
C HIS A 51 5.37 6.44 -0.39
N VAL A 52 4.86 6.66 0.82
CA VAL A 52 5.71 6.84 2.01
C VAL A 52 6.41 5.53 2.40
N TYR A 53 7.65 5.65 2.84
CA TYR A 53 8.40 4.56 3.45
C TYR A 53 8.50 4.79 4.95
N PHE A 54 8.09 3.79 5.73
CA PHE A 54 8.22 3.82 7.18
C PHE A 54 9.46 3.05 7.62
N ASN A 55 10.31 3.72 8.40
CA ASN A 55 11.27 3.06 9.27
C ASN A 55 11.19 3.72 10.66
N LEU A 56 10.62 2.99 11.62
CA LEU A 56 10.31 3.49 12.95
C LEU A 56 11.54 3.62 13.87
N ASP A 57 12.62 2.89 13.57
CA ASP A 57 13.89 2.97 14.32
C ASP A 57 14.82 4.08 13.80
N GLY A 58 14.36 4.87 12.81
CA GLY A 58 15.16 5.88 12.13
C GLY A 58 15.93 5.32 10.92
N ALA A 59 16.88 6.09 10.40
CA ALA A 59 17.57 5.74 9.16
C ALA A 59 18.52 4.54 9.34
N GLN A 60 18.65 3.73 8.28
CA GLN A 60 19.67 2.67 8.14
C GLN A 60 19.52 1.43 9.05
N THR A 61 18.36 1.21 9.67
CA THR A 61 18.05 -0.04 10.39
C THR A 61 17.29 -1.03 9.50
N ASP A 62 17.36 -2.31 9.87
CA ASP A 62 16.65 -3.38 9.16
C ASP A 62 15.18 -3.48 9.63
N VAL A 63 14.28 -2.96 8.80
CA VAL A 63 12.83 -2.95 9.06
C VAL A 63 12.22 -4.35 9.15
N ARG A 64 12.94 -5.41 8.78
CA ARG A 64 12.42 -6.77 8.90
C ARG A 64 12.21 -7.18 10.37
N HIS A 65 12.87 -6.49 11.31
CA HIS A 65 12.65 -6.68 12.74
C HIS A 65 11.36 -6.02 13.25
N HIS A 66 10.72 -5.14 12.47
CA HIS A 66 9.44 -4.55 12.85
C HIS A 66 8.36 -5.62 12.88
N THR A 67 7.46 -5.50 13.85
CA THR A 67 6.26 -6.30 13.94
C THR A 67 5.18 -5.65 13.10
N LEU A 68 4.62 -6.39 12.15
CA LEU A 68 3.51 -5.96 11.30
C LEU A 68 2.25 -6.77 11.66
N GLN A 69 1.13 -6.07 11.76
CA GLN A 69 -0.21 -6.63 11.62
C GLN A 69 -0.89 -5.97 10.41
N LEU A 70 -1.54 -6.79 9.58
CA LEU A 70 -2.31 -6.34 8.42
C LEU A 70 -3.62 -7.13 8.34
N LEU A 71 -4.74 -6.43 8.37
CA LEU A 71 -6.09 -6.99 8.30
C LEU A 71 -6.49 -7.20 6.84
N ALA A 72 -5.94 -8.25 6.24
CA ALA A 72 -6.21 -8.68 4.87
C ALA A 72 -6.40 -10.20 4.83
N ASP A 73 -7.38 -10.67 4.06
CA ASP A 73 -7.67 -12.10 3.90
C ASP A 73 -7.04 -12.70 2.63
N ALA A 74 -6.66 -11.84 1.68
CA ALA A 74 -6.03 -12.26 0.44
C ALA A 74 -4.98 -11.26 -0.04
N TYR A 75 -4.08 -11.73 -0.91
CA TYR A 75 -3.12 -10.91 -1.63
C TYR A 75 -3.12 -11.24 -3.12
N LEU A 76 -2.59 -10.33 -3.93
CA LEU A 76 -2.50 -10.45 -5.38
C LEU A 76 -1.07 -10.84 -5.78
N PRO A 77 -0.83 -12.08 -6.25
CA PRO A 77 0.49 -12.54 -6.67
C PRO A 77 0.99 -11.78 -7.90
N VAL A 78 2.29 -11.51 -7.92
CA VAL A 78 2.97 -10.87 -9.04
C VAL A 78 4.02 -11.80 -9.66
N ASP A 79 4.34 -11.60 -10.92
CA ASP A 79 5.44 -12.28 -11.58
C ASP A 79 6.79 -11.61 -11.24
N SER A 80 7.89 -12.09 -11.83
CA SER A 80 9.23 -11.52 -11.61
C SER A 80 9.40 -10.10 -12.15
N SER A 81 8.44 -9.60 -12.93
CA SER A 81 8.38 -8.22 -13.41
C SER A 81 7.49 -7.33 -12.53
N GLY A 82 6.94 -7.87 -11.44
CA GLY A 82 6.02 -7.16 -10.54
C GLY A 82 4.61 -7.02 -11.10
N ILE A 83 4.27 -7.74 -12.17
CA ILE A 83 2.96 -7.65 -12.81
C ILE A 83 1.99 -8.65 -12.16
N PRO A 84 0.82 -8.20 -11.70
CA PRO A 84 -0.24 -9.10 -11.29
C PRO A 84 -0.64 -10.06 -12.42
N HIS A 85 -0.51 -11.36 -12.17
CA HIS A 85 -0.70 -12.40 -13.21
C HIS A 85 -1.65 -13.52 -12.79
N GLU A 86 -1.97 -13.63 -11.50
CA GLU A 86 -2.87 -14.64 -10.94
C GLU A 86 -4.09 -14.00 -10.27
N VAL A 87 -5.06 -14.83 -9.88
CA VAL A 87 -6.17 -14.40 -9.02
C VAL A 87 -5.67 -14.17 -7.59
N LEU A 88 -6.50 -13.51 -6.78
CA LEU A 88 -6.24 -13.36 -5.35
C LEU A 88 -6.01 -14.72 -4.66
N LYS A 89 -4.96 -14.81 -3.83
CA LYS A 89 -4.64 -15.96 -2.99
C LYS A 89 -5.00 -15.69 -1.54
N ASP A 90 -5.61 -16.67 -0.88
CA ASP A 90 -5.89 -16.63 0.56
C ASP A 90 -4.56 -16.60 1.34
N VAL A 91 -4.48 -15.76 2.37
CA VAL A 91 -3.26 -15.63 3.18
C VAL A 91 -3.05 -16.81 4.13
N THR A 92 -4.09 -17.58 4.46
CA THR A 92 -4.07 -18.60 5.51
C THR A 92 -2.99 -19.65 5.28
N GLY A 93 -2.10 -19.80 6.27
CA GLY A 93 -1.00 -20.77 6.20
C GLY A 93 0.18 -20.34 5.31
N THR A 94 0.17 -19.10 4.81
CA THR A 94 1.26 -18.51 4.01
C THR A 94 2.03 -17.47 4.83
N SER A 95 3.22 -17.11 4.35
CA SER A 95 4.01 -15.99 4.87
C SER A 95 3.29 -14.64 4.81
N PHE A 96 2.29 -14.50 3.93
CA PHE A 96 1.49 -13.30 3.78
C PHE A 96 0.43 -13.13 4.88
N ASP A 97 0.25 -14.14 5.77
CA ASP A 97 -0.68 -14.02 6.90
C ASP A 97 -0.12 -13.12 8.01
N PHE A 98 -0.40 -11.83 7.90
CA PHE A 98 -0.13 -10.82 8.92
C PHE A 98 -1.37 -10.46 9.76
N ARG A 99 -2.45 -11.25 9.69
CA ARG A 99 -3.68 -10.95 10.47
C ARG A 99 -3.41 -10.99 11.97
N LYS A 100 -2.47 -11.83 12.39
CA LYS A 100 -1.85 -11.79 13.72
C LYS A 100 -0.49 -11.07 13.64
N PRO A 101 -0.16 -10.20 14.60
CA PRO A 101 1.13 -9.52 14.62
C PRO A 101 2.30 -10.52 14.58
N LYS A 102 3.26 -10.27 13.69
CA LYS A 102 4.53 -11.01 13.62
C LYS A 102 5.63 -10.12 13.05
N THR A 103 6.88 -10.44 13.35
CA THR A 103 8.01 -9.76 12.71
C THR A 103 8.04 -10.08 11.22
N VAL A 104 8.37 -9.09 10.39
CA VAL A 104 8.46 -9.28 8.94
C VAL A 104 9.52 -10.34 8.60
N VAL A 105 10.61 -10.41 9.37
CA VAL A 105 11.69 -11.40 9.21
C VAL A 105 11.26 -12.84 9.45
N ARG A 106 10.20 -13.08 10.25
CA ARG A 106 9.79 -14.42 10.69
C ARG A 106 9.61 -15.40 9.52
N ASP A 107 8.94 -14.93 8.47
CA ASP A 107 8.57 -15.74 7.30
C ASP A 107 9.14 -15.14 5.99
N PHE A 108 10.14 -14.27 6.09
CA PHE A 108 10.72 -13.56 4.94
C PHE A 108 11.35 -14.55 3.93
N LEU A 109 10.98 -14.42 2.66
CA LEU A 109 11.37 -15.28 1.53
C LEU A 109 10.98 -16.76 1.65
N SER A 110 10.04 -17.11 2.54
CA SER A 110 9.61 -18.50 2.73
C SER A 110 8.62 -18.98 1.64
N ASP A 111 7.89 -18.08 0.99
CA ASP A 111 6.99 -18.39 -0.13
C ASP A 111 7.61 -18.07 -1.48
N ALA A 112 7.30 -18.88 -2.50
CA ALA A 112 7.76 -18.68 -3.88
C ALA A 112 7.35 -17.31 -4.45
N ASP A 113 6.17 -16.80 -4.07
CA ASP A 113 5.70 -15.48 -4.52
C ASP A 113 6.56 -14.33 -3.97
N GLN A 114 7.09 -14.45 -2.74
CA GLN A 114 8.08 -13.47 -2.25
C GLN A 114 9.42 -13.57 -2.98
N GLN A 115 9.85 -14.78 -3.30
CA GLN A 115 11.15 -15.04 -3.95
C GLN A 115 11.21 -14.42 -5.36
N LYS A 116 10.08 -14.35 -6.08
CA LYS A 116 9.99 -13.69 -7.39
C LYS A 116 10.38 -12.21 -7.36
N VAL A 117 10.16 -11.54 -6.23
CA VAL A 117 10.37 -10.08 -6.06
C VAL A 117 11.35 -9.73 -4.94
N ASN A 118 12.07 -10.73 -4.39
CA ASN A 118 13.02 -10.57 -3.29
C ASN A 118 12.42 -9.95 -2.01
N GLY A 119 11.14 -10.19 -1.73
CA GLY A 119 10.47 -9.70 -0.52
C GLY A 119 8.96 -9.59 -0.68
N TYR A 120 8.37 -8.55 -0.11
CA TYR A 120 6.94 -8.26 -0.23
C TYR A 120 6.71 -7.07 -1.18
N ASP A 121 6.26 -7.35 -2.40
CA ASP A 121 5.82 -6.35 -3.38
C ASP A 121 4.47 -6.73 -3.98
N HIS A 122 3.45 -6.81 -3.11
CA HIS A 122 2.15 -7.40 -3.46
C HIS A 122 1.00 -6.52 -2.96
N GLY A 123 -0.10 -6.47 -3.74
CA GLY A 123 -1.34 -5.85 -3.30
C GLY A 123 -2.08 -6.75 -2.31
N PHE A 124 -2.54 -6.22 -1.19
CA PHE A 124 -3.36 -6.94 -0.22
C PHE A 124 -4.82 -6.49 -0.29
N LEU A 125 -5.75 -7.44 -0.28
CA LEU A 125 -7.18 -7.15 -0.20
C LEU A 125 -7.60 -6.96 1.26
N LEU A 126 -7.77 -5.70 1.64
CA LEU A 126 -8.08 -5.28 3.00
C LEU A 126 -9.51 -5.67 3.41
N GLN A 127 -9.66 -6.09 4.67
CA GLN A 127 -10.95 -6.42 5.28
C GLN A 127 -11.89 -5.22 5.41
N ALA A 128 -11.36 -4.00 5.39
CA ALA A 128 -12.12 -2.75 5.56
C ALA A 128 -13.13 -2.47 4.44
N LYS A 129 -12.99 -3.09 3.25
CA LYS A 129 -13.96 -2.96 2.13
C LYS A 129 -14.34 -1.50 1.79
N GLY A 130 -13.38 -0.58 1.91
CA GLY A 130 -13.58 0.85 1.63
C GLY A 130 -13.99 1.71 2.85
N ASP A 131 -14.17 1.12 4.03
CA ASP A 131 -14.36 1.88 5.27
C ASP A 131 -13.04 2.51 5.73
N ALA A 132 -12.90 3.81 5.47
CA ALA A 132 -11.70 4.57 5.84
C ALA A 132 -11.59 4.86 7.35
N SER A 133 -12.60 4.52 8.16
CA SER A 133 -12.54 4.67 9.62
C SER A 133 -11.87 3.49 10.33
N GLN A 134 -11.76 2.34 9.63
CA GLN A 134 -11.16 1.14 10.18
C GLN A 134 -9.64 1.16 10.00
N ALA A 135 -8.90 1.03 11.10
CA ALA A 135 -7.46 0.76 11.03
C ALA A 135 -7.24 -0.63 10.42
N VAL A 136 -6.44 -0.68 9.35
CA VAL A 136 -6.17 -1.93 8.60
C VAL A 136 -4.78 -2.49 8.85
N ALA A 137 -3.87 -1.69 9.39
CA ALA A 137 -2.50 -2.09 9.63
C ALA A 137 -1.97 -1.44 10.90
N HIS A 138 -1.10 -2.17 11.59
CA HIS A 138 -0.35 -1.68 12.72
C HIS A 138 1.10 -2.13 12.57
N VAL A 139 2.03 -1.25 12.94
CA VAL A 139 3.46 -1.53 12.90
C VAL A 139 4.09 -1.10 14.21
N TRP A 140 4.97 -1.93 14.74
CA TRP A 140 5.67 -1.70 16.00
C TRP A 140 7.15 -2.05 15.85
N VAL A 141 7.98 -1.37 16.62
CA VAL A 141 9.39 -1.75 16.84
C VAL A 141 9.46 -2.65 18.07
N SER A 142 10.34 -3.64 18.05
CA SER A 142 10.70 -4.38 19.25
C SER A 142 11.52 -3.46 20.15
N GLY A 143 11.00 -3.18 21.36
CA GLY A 143 11.73 -2.43 22.40
C GLY A 143 12.83 -3.24 23.06
#